data_AF-A0A090WF42-F1
#
_entry.id   AF-A0A090WF42-F1
#
_cell.length_a   1.000
_cell.length_b   1.000
_cell.length_c   1.000
_cell.angle_alpha   90.00
_cell.angle_beta   90.00
_cell.angle_gamma   90.00
#
_symmetry.space_group_name_H-M   'P 1'
#
loop_
_entity.id
_entity.type
_entity.pdbx_description
1 polymer ?
#
loop_
_entity_poly.entity_id
_entity_poly.type
_entity_poly.pdbx_seq_one_letter_code
_entity_poly.pdbx_strand_id
1 'polypeptide(L)'
;MWYAWFGVFLIILLVSEILMKKPLKELRYAIQFHKVVIIGLFVVHMAGLITRWYISGHAPWSDAYESLLYVAWAIMLFGLLLGRKSELTMAAAAFVVAIVLWVAHLNWLDPDVANIQPVLDSYWLMIHVAVIVASYGPFALGMILGIITFILMIFSNDKNKKRMDLNIKQLTYINEAAITIGLIMLTIGNFLGGMWANESWGRYWAGILKRPGRLLASLFMPLYST
;
A
#
# COMPACT_ATOMS: atom_id res chain seq x y z
N MET A 1 -10.39 -11.82 -2.69
CA MET A 1 -11.59 -12.09 -1.86
C MET A 1 -11.26 -12.53 -0.43
N TRP A 2 -10.36 -13.50 -0.20
CA TRP A 2 -10.04 -14.01 1.15
C TRP A 2 -9.56 -12.93 2.14
N TYR A 3 -8.74 -11.97 1.68
CA TYR A 3 -8.35 -10.82 2.49
C TYR A 3 -9.52 -10.02 3.07
N ALA A 4 -10.67 -9.95 2.37
CA ALA A 4 -11.84 -9.21 2.84
C ALA A 4 -12.39 -9.84 4.12
N TRP A 5 -12.65 -11.15 4.06
CA TRP A 5 -13.18 -11.91 5.18
C TRP A 5 -12.23 -11.85 6.37
N PHE A 6 -10.98 -12.26 6.20
CA PHE A 6 -10.05 -12.32 7.32
C PHE A 6 -9.63 -10.93 7.84
N GLY A 7 -9.54 -9.92 6.97
CA GLY A 7 -9.22 -8.55 7.36
C GLY A 7 -10.35 -7.88 8.15
N VAL A 8 -11.58 -7.90 7.63
CA VAL A 8 -12.75 -7.30 8.30
C VAL A 8 -13.04 -7.99 9.63
N PHE A 9 -13.05 -9.33 9.65
CA PHE A 9 -13.25 -10.06 10.90
C PHE A 9 -12.14 -9.75 11.91
N LEU A 10 -10.88 -9.66 11.50
CA LEU A 10 -9.79 -9.31 12.40
C LEU A 10 -9.96 -7.88 12.98
N ILE A 11 -10.38 -6.90 12.19
CA ILE A 11 -10.68 -5.54 12.70
C ILE A 11 -11.78 -5.60 13.77
N ILE A 12 -12.88 -6.33 13.52
CA ILE A 12 -13.99 -6.45 14.47
C ILE A 12 -13.53 -7.13 15.78
N LEU A 13 -12.76 -8.21 15.67
CA LEU A 13 -12.24 -8.94 16.82
C LEU A 13 -11.29 -8.06 17.66
N LEU A 14 -10.40 -7.31 17.02
CA LEU A 14 -9.46 -6.40 17.69
C LEU A 14 -10.16 -5.21 18.36
N VAL A 15 -11.12 -4.58 17.68
CA VAL A 15 -11.91 -3.49 18.29
C VAL A 15 -12.70 -4.02 19.49
N SER A 16 -13.28 -5.21 19.37
CA SER A 16 -13.96 -5.88 20.50
C SER A 16 -13.01 -6.16 21.67
N GLU A 17 -11.79 -6.64 21.39
CA GLU A 17 -10.76 -6.85 22.42
C GLU A 17 -10.36 -5.55 23.13
N ILE A 18 -10.19 -4.46 22.38
CA ILE A 18 -9.84 -3.14 22.92
C ILE A 18 -10.95 -2.64 23.85
N LEU A 19 -12.22 -2.83 23.47
CA LEU A 19 -13.38 -2.39 24.26
C LEU A 19 -13.64 -3.26 25.50
N MET A 20 -13.24 -4.54 25.49
CA MET A 20 -13.43 -5.46 26.61
C MET A 20 -12.40 -5.27 27.75
N LYS A 21 -12.89 -5.12 28.99
CA LYS A 21 -12.00 -5.02 30.18
C LYS A 21 -11.21 -6.31 30.44
N LYS A 22 -11.82 -7.47 30.20
CA LYS A 22 -11.21 -8.81 30.30
C LYS A 22 -11.53 -9.59 29.02
N PRO A 23 -10.62 -9.66 28.04
CA PRO A 23 -10.86 -10.41 26.82
C PRO A 23 -10.93 -11.92 27.08
N LEU A 24 -11.82 -12.61 26.38
CA LEU A 24 -11.97 -14.06 26.44
C LEU A 24 -10.76 -14.75 25.79
N LYS A 25 -10.35 -15.91 26.31
CA LYS A 25 -9.25 -16.70 25.71
C LYS A 25 -9.57 -17.10 24.26
N GLU A 26 -10.82 -17.46 23.98
CA GLU A 26 -11.33 -17.78 22.65
C GLU A 26 -11.14 -16.64 21.65
N LEU A 27 -11.34 -15.39 22.08
CA LEU A 27 -11.14 -14.20 21.25
C LEU A 27 -9.68 -14.10 20.80
N ARG A 28 -8.73 -14.39 21.70
CA ARG A 28 -7.31 -14.31 21.41
C ARG A 28 -6.84 -15.45 20.49
N TYR A 29 -7.42 -16.65 20.62
CA TYR A 29 -7.18 -17.73 19.66
C TYR A 29 -7.71 -17.37 18.26
N ALA A 30 -8.91 -16.80 18.18
CA ALA A 30 -9.49 -16.34 16.91
C ALA A 30 -8.61 -15.26 16.25
N ILE A 31 -8.10 -14.30 17.03
CA ILE A 31 -7.16 -13.28 16.54
C ILE A 31 -5.91 -13.95 15.97
N GLN A 32 -5.21 -14.82 16.73
CA GLN A 32 -3.99 -15.46 16.22
C GLN A 32 -4.24 -16.31 14.97
N PHE A 33 -5.38 -17.00 14.89
CA PHE A 33 -5.77 -17.74 13.69
C PHE A 33 -5.87 -16.81 12.46
N HIS A 34 -6.60 -15.71 12.56
CA HIS A 34 -6.74 -14.74 11.47
C HIS A 34 -5.39 -14.14 11.05
N LYS A 35 -4.52 -13.83 12.03
CA LYS A 35 -3.18 -13.32 11.76
C LYS A 35 -2.34 -14.30 10.94
N VAL A 36 -2.31 -15.58 11.33
CA VAL A 36 -1.57 -16.63 10.61
C VAL A 36 -2.12 -16.79 9.20
N VAL A 37 -3.45 -16.80 9.04
CA VAL A 37 -4.08 -16.89 7.73
C VAL A 37 -3.71 -15.70 6.84
N ILE A 38 -3.73 -14.46 7.35
CA ILE A 38 -3.34 -13.27 6.59
C ILE A 38 -1.88 -13.36 6.12
N ILE A 39 -0.97 -13.82 6.98
CA ILE A 39 0.43 -14.03 6.60
C ILE A 39 0.54 -15.11 5.51
N GLY A 40 -0.21 -16.21 5.64
CA GLY A 40 -0.28 -17.25 4.61
C GLY A 40 -0.80 -16.71 3.26
N LEU A 41 -1.86 -15.89 3.28
CA LEU A 41 -2.39 -15.21 2.10
C LEU A 41 -1.37 -14.26 1.47
N PHE A 42 -0.51 -13.62 2.27
CA PHE A 42 0.56 -12.77 1.77
C PHE A 42 1.63 -13.57 1.03
N VAL A 43 2.02 -14.73 1.56
CA VAL A 43 2.96 -15.64 0.89
C VAL A 43 2.37 -16.16 -0.42
N VAL A 44 1.09 -16.55 -0.43
CA VAL A 44 0.41 -17.00 -1.66
C VAL A 44 0.31 -15.86 -2.68
N HIS A 45 -0.01 -14.64 -2.24
CA HIS A 45 -0.07 -13.48 -3.13
C HIS A 45 1.30 -13.17 -3.75
N MET A 46 2.38 -13.23 -2.95
CA MET A 46 3.75 -13.09 -3.44
C MET A 46 4.11 -14.18 -4.45
N ALA A 47 3.77 -15.44 -4.17
CA ALA A 47 3.99 -16.55 -5.09
C ALA A 47 3.20 -16.37 -6.41
N GLY A 48 2.00 -15.83 -6.35
CA GLY A 48 1.19 -15.48 -7.53
C GLY A 48 1.89 -14.45 -8.42
N LEU A 49 2.43 -13.38 -7.84
CA LEU A 49 3.20 -12.37 -8.58
C LEU A 49 4.47 -12.96 -9.21
N ILE A 50 5.21 -13.80 -8.48
CA ILE A 50 6.42 -14.47 -8.99
C ILE A 50 6.08 -15.41 -10.15
N THR A 51 5.01 -16.19 -10.01
CA THR A 51 4.56 -17.11 -11.07
C THR A 51 4.16 -16.33 -12.32
N ARG A 52 3.49 -15.19 -12.13
CA ARG A 52 3.09 -14.34 -13.26
C ARG A 52 4.29 -13.71 -13.95
N TRP A 53 5.28 -13.22 -13.19
CA TRP A 53 6.56 -12.77 -13.75
C TRP A 53 7.22 -13.86 -14.59
N TYR A 54 7.28 -15.09 -14.07
CA TYR A 54 7.90 -16.20 -14.79
C TYR A 54 7.17 -16.52 -16.11
N ILE A 55 5.84 -16.45 -16.14
CA ILE A 55 5.02 -16.74 -17.33
C ILE A 55 5.08 -15.60 -18.35
N SER A 56 5.02 -14.34 -17.89
CA SER A 56 5.00 -13.17 -18.78
C SER A 56 6.37 -12.80 -19.33
N GLY A 57 7.45 -13.28 -18.69
CA GLY A 57 8.82 -12.93 -19.07
C GLY A 57 9.23 -11.52 -18.67
N HIS A 58 8.38 -10.79 -17.95
CA HIS A 58 8.62 -9.42 -17.49
C HIS A 58 8.03 -9.18 -16.09
N ALA A 59 8.43 -8.09 -15.46
CA ALA A 59 7.96 -7.79 -14.12
C ALA A 59 6.43 -7.54 -14.08
N PRO A 60 5.73 -7.94 -12.99
CA PRO A 60 4.27 -7.96 -12.92
C PRO A 60 3.70 -6.59 -12.51
N TRP A 61 4.03 -5.55 -13.27
CA TRP A 61 3.51 -4.19 -13.13
C TRP A 61 3.51 -3.43 -14.47
N SER A 62 3.34 -4.17 -15.57
CA SER A 62 3.36 -3.60 -16.92
C SER A 62 1.98 -3.10 -17.36
N ASP A 63 0.91 -3.72 -16.87
CA ASP A 63 -0.47 -3.31 -17.12
C ASP A 63 -1.19 -2.83 -15.85
N ALA A 64 -2.41 -2.30 -16.01
CA ALA A 64 -3.20 -1.75 -14.91
C ALA A 64 -3.67 -2.82 -13.91
N TYR A 65 -4.01 -4.02 -14.39
CA TYR A 65 -4.42 -5.14 -13.54
C TYR A 65 -3.23 -5.66 -12.71
N GLU A 66 -2.09 -5.92 -13.36
CA GLU A 66 -0.81 -6.23 -12.72
C GLU A 66 -0.40 -5.18 -11.68
N SER A 67 -0.49 -3.90 -12.04
CA SER A 67 -0.17 -2.80 -11.14
C SER A 67 -1.04 -2.82 -9.88
N LEU A 68 -2.34 -3.13 -9.98
CA LEU A 68 -3.20 -3.23 -8.80
C LEU A 68 -2.87 -4.43 -7.92
N LEU A 69 -2.49 -5.57 -8.51
CA LEU A 69 -1.99 -6.72 -7.74
C LEU A 69 -0.71 -6.35 -6.98
N TYR A 70 0.21 -5.65 -7.65
CA TYR A 70 1.45 -5.17 -7.04
C TYR A 70 1.20 -4.12 -5.94
N VAL A 71 0.27 -3.17 -6.14
CA VAL A 71 -0.17 -2.22 -5.10
C VAL A 71 -0.73 -2.98 -3.89
N ALA A 72 -1.62 -3.94 -4.13
CA ALA A 72 -2.19 -4.75 -3.06
C ALA A 72 -1.11 -5.51 -2.29
N TRP A 73 -0.12 -6.07 -2.99
CA TRP A 73 1.02 -6.70 -2.32
C TRP A 73 1.85 -5.70 -1.50
N ALA A 74 2.13 -4.51 -2.04
CA ALA A 74 2.88 -3.47 -1.35
C ALA A 74 2.15 -2.99 -0.07
N ILE A 75 0.84 -2.75 -0.14
CA ILE A 75 0.02 -2.38 1.03
C ILE A 75 0.18 -3.43 2.14
N MET A 76 0.06 -4.72 1.79
CA MET A 76 0.19 -5.79 2.76
C MET A 76 1.60 -5.90 3.32
N LEU A 77 2.63 -5.76 2.47
CA LEU A 77 4.03 -5.76 2.87
C LEU A 77 4.31 -4.68 3.91
N PHE A 78 3.96 -3.41 3.62
CA PHE A 78 4.15 -2.31 4.57
C PHE A 78 3.27 -2.47 5.81
N GLY A 79 2.06 -3.01 5.66
CA GLY A 79 1.19 -3.37 6.78
C GLY A 79 1.82 -4.39 7.73
N LEU A 80 2.53 -5.39 7.22
CA LEU A 80 3.25 -6.38 8.03
C LEU A 80 4.55 -5.82 8.62
N LEU A 81 5.31 -5.03 7.84
CA LEU A 81 6.57 -4.45 8.28
C LEU A 81 6.38 -3.40 9.37
N LEU A 82 5.43 -2.48 9.18
CA LEU A 82 5.14 -1.41 10.14
C LEU A 82 4.19 -1.87 11.24
N GLY A 83 3.33 -2.87 10.97
CA GLY A 83 2.39 -3.44 11.92
C GLY A 83 2.95 -4.48 12.88
N ARG A 84 4.27 -4.73 12.94
CA ARG A 84 4.88 -5.73 13.85
C ARG A 84 4.46 -5.58 15.31
N LYS A 85 4.18 -4.35 15.74
CA LYS A 85 3.73 -4.05 17.11
C LYS A 85 2.22 -3.87 17.22
N SER A 86 1.50 -3.71 16.10
CA SER A 86 0.09 -3.34 16.04
C SER A 86 -0.69 -4.34 15.16
N GLU A 87 -1.43 -5.23 15.80
CA GLU A 87 -2.30 -6.18 15.09
C GLU A 87 -3.39 -5.45 14.30
N LEU A 88 -3.82 -4.27 14.77
CA LEU A 88 -4.81 -3.42 14.10
C LEU A 88 -4.27 -2.83 12.80
N THR A 89 -2.96 -2.55 12.73
CA THR A 89 -2.31 -2.10 11.49
C THR A 89 -2.32 -3.20 10.43
N MET A 90 -2.04 -4.44 10.82
CA MET A 90 -2.10 -5.57 9.90
C MET A 90 -3.52 -5.82 9.40
N ALA A 91 -4.51 -5.72 10.29
CA ALA A 91 -5.92 -5.88 9.95
C ALA A 91 -6.41 -4.78 8.98
N ALA A 92 -6.03 -3.52 9.26
CA ALA A 92 -6.32 -2.38 8.40
C ALA A 92 -5.70 -2.54 7.00
N ALA A 93 -4.44 -2.99 6.93
CA ALA A 93 -3.78 -3.28 5.67
C ALA A 93 -4.52 -4.36 4.88
N ALA A 94 -4.83 -5.50 5.52
CA ALA A 94 -5.57 -6.60 4.89
C ALA A 94 -6.95 -6.16 4.37
N PHE A 95 -7.63 -5.26 5.09
CA PHE A 95 -8.90 -4.67 4.62
C PHE A 95 -8.71 -3.83 3.34
N VAL A 96 -7.72 -2.95 3.30
CA VAL A 96 -7.46 -2.13 2.09
C VAL A 96 -7.00 -3.01 0.93
N VAL A 97 -6.15 -4.01 1.18
CA VAL A 97 -5.74 -5.03 0.18
C VAL A 97 -6.96 -5.70 -0.43
N ALA A 98 -7.96 -6.03 0.38
CA ALA A 98 -9.18 -6.63 -0.10
C ALA A 98 -9.96 -5.72 -1.07
N ILE A 99 -10.05 -4.42 -0.78
CA ILE A 99 -10.70 -3.43 -1.65
C ILE A 99 -9.94 -3.33 -2.98
N VAL A 100 -8.61 -3.20 -2.93
CA VAL A 100 -7.78 -3.08 -4.15
C VAL A 100 -7.88 -4.33 -5.01
N LEU A 101 -7.81 -5.52 -4.41
CA LEU A 101 -7.98 -6.77 -5.14
C LEU A 101 -9.40 -6.94 -5.67
N TRP A 102 -10.44 -6.47 -4.96
CA TRP A 102 -11.79 -6.49 -5.49
C TRP A 102 -11.92 -5.60 -6.72
N VAL A 103 -11.37 -4.39 -6.67
CA VAL A 103 -11.31 -3.44 -7.78
C VAL A 103 -10.59 -4.03 -8.99
N ALA A 104 -9.49 -4.76 -8.76
CA ALA A 104 -8.76 -5.44 -9.83
C ALA A 104 -9.61 -6.50 -10.56
N HIS A 105 -10.58 -7.13 -9.90
CA HIS A 105 -11.43 -8.18 -10.47
C HIS A 105 -12.74 -7.67 -11.08
N LEU A 106 -12.97 -6.35 -11.09
CA LEU A 106 -14.11 -5.80 -11.81
C LEU A 106 -13.87 -5.97 -13.33
N ASN A 107 -14.94 -6.11 -14.11
CA ASN A 107 -14.89 -6.49 -15.54
C ASN A 107 -14.22 -5.45 -16.47
N TRP A 108 -13.74 -4.34 -15.93
CA TRP A 108 -13.08 -3.26 -16.68
C TRP A 108 -11.58 -3.46 -16.92
N LEU A 109 -10.97 -4.47 -16.30
CA LEU A 109 -9.54 -4.72 -16.36
C LEU A 109 -9.30 -6.08 -17.00
N ASP A 110 -8.32 -6.11 -17.90
CA ASP A 110 -7.93 -7.33 -18.61
C ASP A 110 -6.99 -8.16 -17.73
N PRO A 111 -7.37 -9.39 -17.33
CA PRO A 111 -6.51 -10.28 -16.56
C PRO A 111 -5.45 -10.98 -17.43
N ASP A 112 -5.53 -10.89 -18.75
CA ASP A 112 -4.58 -11.55 -19.65
C ASP A 112 -3.20 -10.89 -19.58
N VAL A 113 -2.18 -11.65 -19.96
CA VAL A 113 -0.79 -11.14 -19.99
C VAL A 113 -0.66 -10.21 -21.19
N ALA A 114 -0.57 -8.91 -20.92
CA ALA A 114 -0.43 -7.89 -21.95
C ALA A 114 0.97 -7.93 -22.58
N ASN A 115 1.05 -7.66 -23.89
CA ASN A 115 2.34 -7.49 -24.55
C ASN A 115 2.92 -6.10 -24.22
N ILE A 116 4.17 -6.04 -23.80
CA ILE A 116 4.83 -4.78 -23.46
C ILE A 116 5.10 -3.98 -24.74
N GLN A 117 4.73 -2.70 -24.75
CA GLN A 117 5.14 -1.80 -25.82
C GLN A 117 6.64 -1.51 -25.75
N PRO A 118 7.37 -1.43 -26.88
CA PRO A 118 8.84 -1.28 -26.86
C PRO A 118 9.38 -0.10 -26.02
N VAL A 119 8.63 1.00 -25.89
CA VAL A 119 9.02 2.16 -25.08
C VAL A 119 8.94 1.90 -23.56
N LEU A 120 8.15 0.89 -23.16
CA LEU A 120 7.97 0.49 -21.78
C LEU A 120 9.02 -0.55 -21.34
N ASP A 121 9.79 -1.09 -22.28
CA ASP A 121 10.83 -2.09 -22.04
C ASP A 121 12.21 -1.43 -21.85
N SER A 122 12.31 -0.56 -20.83
CA SER A 122 13.57 0.08 -20.44
C SER A 122 13.83 -0.09 -18.95
N TYR A 123 15.13 -0.20 -18.61
CA TYR A 123 15.58 -0.41 -17.23
C TYR A 123 15.10 0.70 -16.29
N TRP A 124 15.20 1.96 -16.73
CA TRP A 124 14.79 3.11 -15.91
C TRP A 124 13.28 3.17 -15.68
N LEU A 125 12.47 2.81 -16.68
CA LEU A 125 11.02 2.78 -16.49
C LEU A 125 10.62 1.69 -15.51
N MET A 126 11.20 0.50 -15.64
CA MET A 126 10.85 -0.64 -14.81
C MET A 126 11.06 -0.33 -13.31
N ILE A 127 12.18 0.31 -12.97
CA ILE A 127 12.47 0.73 -11.59
C ILE A 127 11.60 1.92 -11.19
N HIS A 128 11.39 2.89 -12.08
CA HIS A 128 10.49 4.02 -11.81
C HIS A 128 9.09 3.55 -11.42
N VAL A 129 8.47 2.70 -12.24
CA VAL A 129 7.13 2.18 -12.02
C VAL A 129 7.09 1.33 -10.75
N ALA A 130 8.08 0.45 -10.54
CA ALA A 130 8.16 -0.37 -9.33
C ALA A 130 8.19 0.49 -8.05
N VAL A 131 8.98 1.57 -8.03
CA VAL A 131 9.12 2.44 -6.85
C VAL A 131 7.89 3.33 -6.65
N ILE A 132 7.39 3.96 -7.73
CA ILE A 132 6.25 4.87 -7.62
C ILE A 132 4.95 4.12 -7.28
N VAL A 133 4.74 2.95 -7.87
CA VAL A 133 3.55 2.13 -7.59
C VAL A 133 3.61 1.52 -6.19
N ALA A 134 4.80 1.07 -5.74
CA ALA A 134 4.96 0.59 -4.37
C ALA A 134 4.73 1.69 -3.32
N SER A 135 4.96 2.97 -3.65
CA SER A 135 4.71 4.11 -2.76
C SER A 135 3.22 4.29 -2.39
N TYR A 136 2.30 3.80 -3.23
CA TYR A 136 0.87 3.81 -2.90
C TYR A 136 0.55 2.90 -1.70
N GLY A 137 1.37 1.87 -1.47
CA GLY A 137 1.27 0.98 -0.31
C GLY A 137 1.22 1.72 1.03
N PRO A 138 2.30 2.41 1.42
CA PRO A 138 2.34 3.16 2.67
C PRO A 138 1.37 4.35 2.71
N PHE A 139 1.06 5.00 1.58
CA PHE A 139 0.04 6.06 1.56
C PHE A 139 -1.37 5.53 1.87
N ALA A 140 -1.76 4.42 1.23
CA ALA A 140 -3.06 3.79 1.49
C ALA A 140 -3.14 3.27 2.93
N LEU A 141 -2.02 2.75 3.46
CA LEU A 141 -1.91 2.38 4.87
C LEU A 141 -2.09 3.60 5.80
N GLY A 142 -1.40 4.70 5.56
CA GLY A 142 -1.52 5.93 6.35
C GLY A 142 -2.96 6.48 6.36
N MET A 143 -3.64 6.44 5.20
CA MET A 143 -5.04 6.84 5.08
C MET A 143 -5.95 6.01 5.99
N ILE A 144 -5.91 4.67 5.90
CA ILE A 144 -6.79 3.82 6.71
C ILE A 144 -6.45 3.90 8.20
N LEU A 145 -5.17 4.00 8.56
CA LEU A 145 -4.75 4.17 9.94
C LEU A 145 -5.23 5.51 10.52
N GLY A 146 -5.22 6.58 9.72
CA GLY A 146 -5.78 7.88 10.12
C GLY A 146 -7.26 7.77 10.43
N ILE A 147 -8.04 7.14 9.55
CA ILE A 147 -9.48 6.90 9.75
C ILE A 147 -9.72 6.08 11.03
N ILE A 148 -9.00 4.97 11.21
CA ILE A 148 -9.14 4.13 12.41
C ILE A 148 -8.79 4.92 13.68
N THR A 149 -7.72 5.71 13.64
CA THR A 149 -7.29 6.53 14.78
C THR A 149 -8.37 7.56 15.15
N PHE A 150 -8.99 8.20 14.16
CA PHE A 150 -10.12 9.11 14.42
C PHE A 150 -11.32 8.38 15.02
N ILE A 151 -11.66 7.19 14.52
CA ILE A 151 -12.72 6.35 15.08
C ILE A 151 -12.42 6.03 16.55
N LEU A 152 -11.19 5.63 16.87
CA LEU A 152 -10.77 5.34 18.25
C LEU A 152 -10.87 6.58 19.16
N MET A 153 -10.55 7.77 18.66
CA MET A 153 -10.73 9.02 19.40
C MET A 153 -12.21 9.29 19.74
N ILE A 154 -13.13 9.05 18.80
CA ILE A 154 -14.58 9.23 19.01
C ILE A 154 -15.12 8.28 20.09
N PHE A 155 -14.63 7.05 20.14
CA PHE A 155 -15.05 6.04 21.11
C PHE A 155 -14.26 6.06 22.44
N SER A 156 -13.38 7.05 22.62
CA SER A 156 -12.63 7.25 23.85
C SER A 156 -13.53 7.86 24.93
N ASN A 157 -13.53 7.27 26.13
CA ASN A 157 -14.28 7.72 27.30
C ASN A 157 -13.42 7.57 28.57
N ASP A 158 -13.84 8.18 29.69
CA ASP A 158 -13.04 8.17 30.93
C ASP A 158 -12.73 6.76 31.46
N LYS A 159 -13.55 5.76 31.12
CA LYS A 159 -13.37 4.37 31.55
C LYS A 159 -12.34 3.61 30.72
N ASN A 160 -12.09 4.00 29.47
CA ASN A 160 -11.17 3.31 28.54
C ASN A 160 -9.99 4.19 28.06
N LYS A 161 -9.94 5.47 28.47
CA LYS A 161 -8.98 6.49 28.03
C LYS A 161 -7.54 6.02 28.02
N LYS A 162 -7.05 5.45 29.12
CA LYS A 162 -5.65 4.96 29.23
C LYS A 162 -5.31 3.89 28.18
N ARG A 163 -6.25 3.00 27.85
CA ARG A 163 -6.06 1.96 26.82
C ARG A 163 -6.14 2.56 25.42
N MET A 164 -7.09 3.49 25.22
CA MET A 164 -7.30 4.12 23.93
C MET A 164 -6.11 5.01 23.54
N ASP A 165 -5.60 5.81 24.47
CA ASP A 165 -4.44 6.69 24.25
C ASP A 165 -3.19 5.92 23.83
N LEU A 166 -2.96 4.73 24.38
CA LEU A 166 -1.84 3.87 23.98
C LEU A 166 -1.98 3.40 22.53
N ASN A 167 -3.17 2.93 22.15
CA ASN A 167 -3.44 2.48 20.78
C ASN A 167 -3.36 3.66 19.80
N ILE A 168 -3.98 4.80 20.14
CA ILE A 168 -3.92 6.03 19.33
C ILE A 168 -2.47 6.45 19.10
N LYS A 169 -1.66 6.61 20.16
CA LYS A 169 -0.25 7.00 20.02
C LYS A 169 0.53 6.04 19.12
N GLN A 170 0.29 4.75 19.28
CA GLN A 170 0.95 3.73 18.48
C GLN A 170 0.55 3.81 17.00
N LEU A 171 -0.75 3.96 16.70
CA LEU A 171 -1.22 4.08 15.31
C LEU A 171 -0.77 5.40 14.69
N THR A 172 -0.75 6.50 15.44
CA THR A 172 -0.22 7.79 14.98
C THR A 172 1.25 7.67 14.59
N TYR A 173 2.09 7.05 15.44
CA TYR A 173 3.50 6.83 15.12
C TYR A 173 3.69 5.98 13.85
N ILE A 174 2.90 4.91 13.71
CA ILE A 174 2.95 4.06 12.51
C ILE A 174 2.46 4.83 11.28
N ASN A 175 1.44 5.66 11.42
CA ASN A 175 0.91 6.49 10.34
C ASN A 175 1.95 7.50 9.86
N GLU A 176 2.58 8.24 10.78
CA GLU A 176 3.68 9.15 10.46
C GLU A 176 4.80 8.43 9.70
N ALA A 177 5.25 7.28 10.21
CA ALA A 177 6.26 6.47 9.54
C ALA A 177 5.82 6.02 8.13
N ALA A 178 4.57 5.58 7.96
CA ALA A 178 4.03 5.19 6.66
C ALA A 178 4.04 6.37 5.68
N ILE A 179 3.49 7.53 6.06
CA ILE A 179 3.45 8.71 5.19
C ILE A 179 4.87 9.20 4.84
N THR A 180 5.80 9.18 5.78
CA THR A 180 7.21 9.54 5.51
C THR A 180 7.85 8.57 4.51
N ILE A 181 7.68 7.26 4.69
CA ILE A 181 8.20 6.26 3.75
C ILE A 181 7.58 6.44 2.37
N GLY A 182 6.26 6.62 2.29
CA GLY A 182 5.55 6.86 1.03
C GLY A 182 6.06 8.10 0.32
N LEU A 183 6.29 9.19 1.06
CA LEU A 183 6.84 10.44 0.51
C LEU A 183 8.25 10.25 -0.03
N ILE A 184 9.14 9.57 0.70
CA ILE A 184 10.51 9.28 0.25
C ILE A 184 10.47 8.46 -1.04
N MET A 185 9.66 7.39 -1.08
CA MET A 185 9.51 6.56 -2.26
C MET A 185 8.95 7.34 -3.45
N LEU A 186 7.95 8.20 -3.23
CA LEU A 186 7.38 9.04 -4.28
C LEU A 186 8.40 10.03 -4.82
N THR A 187 9.21 10.64 -3.96
CA THR A 187 10.30 11.53 -4.37
C THR A 187 11.32 10.80 -5.22
N ILE A 188 11.81 9.64 -4.77
CA ILE A 188 12.75 8.81 -5.54
C ILE A 188 12.12 8.41 -6.88
N GLY A 189 10.88 7.93 -6.86
CA GLY A 189 10.12 7.56 -8.05
C GLY A 189 10.07 8.72 -9.06
N ASN A 190 9.74 9.94 -8.62
CA ASN A 190 9.73 11.10 -9.50
C ASN A 190 11.10 11.37 -10.15
N PHE A 191 12.21 11.25 -9.41
CA PHE A 191 13.55 11.40 -10.00
C PHE A 191 13.86 10.31 -11.04
N LEU A 192 13.54 9.04 -10.74
CA LEU A 192 13.71 7.93 -11.67
C LEU A 192 12.89 8.14 -12.96
N GLY A 193 11.68 8.68 -12.84
CA GLY A 193 10.84 9.00 -14.00
C GLY A 193 11.43 10.11 -14.88
N GLY A 194 12.11 11.08 -14.26
CA GLY A 194 12.89 12.08 -14.99
C GLY A 194 14.02 11.47 -15.80
N MET A 195 14.79 10.54 -15.21
CA MET A 195 15.87 9.84 -15.90
C MET A 195 15.35 9.00 -17.08
N TRP A 196 14.27 8.26 -16.88
CA TRP A 196 13.61 7.53 -17.97
C TRP A 196 13.14 8.45 -19.10
N ALA A 197 12.56 9.61 -18.79
CA ALA A 197 12.12 10.57 -19.80
C ALA A 197 13.29 11.11 -20.64
N ASN A 198 14.45 11.33 -20.02
CA ASN A 198 15.65 11.74 -20.73
C ASN A 198 16.19 10.63 -21.65
N GLU A 199 16.23 9.39 -21.18
CA GLU A 199 16.64 8.23 -22.00
C GLU A 199 15.71 8.04 -23.20
N SER A 200 14.39 8.10 -22.97
CA SER A 200 13.41 7.75 -24.00
C SER A 200 13.15 8.87 -25.01
N TRP A 201 13.16 10.12 -24.56
CA TRP A 201 12.74 11.27 -25.38
C TRP A 201 13.86 12.32 -25.59
N GLY A 202 15.06 12.07 -25.08
CA GLY A 202 16.22 12.95 -25.21
C GLY A 202 16.09 14.27 -24.43
N ARG A 203 15.13 14.37 -23.52
CA ARG A 203 14.92 15.55 -22.66
C ARG A 203 14.09 15.20 -21.43
N TYR A 204 14.44 15.80 -20.30
CA TYR A 204 13.65 15.71 -19.10
C TYR A 204 12.28 16.38 -19.28
N TRP A 205 11.21 15.73 -18.80
CA TRP A 205 9.91 16.37 -18.53
C TRP A 205 9.24 17.11 -19.72
N ALA A 206 9.48 16.66 -20.96
CA ALA A 206 8.99 17.27 -22.20
C ALA A 206 7.49 17.63 -22.22
N GLY A 207 6.65 16.88 -21.50
CA GLY A 207 5.20 17.09 -21.41
C GLY A 207 4.76 18.10 -20.34
N ILE A 208 5.59 18.41 -19.35
CA ILE A 208 5.25 19.31 -18.23
C ILE A 208 5.26 20.77 -18.69
N LEU A 209 6.19 21.16 -19.57
CA LEU A 209 6.26 22.51 -20.13
C LEU A 209 5.11 22.86 -21.10
N LYS A 210 4.35 21.85 -21.57
CA LYS A 210 3.27 22.04 -22.53
C LYS A 210 1.89 22.36 -21.91
N ARG A 211 1.69 22.23 -20.59
CA ARG A 211 0.38 22.48 -19.95
C ARG A 211 0.52 23.33 -18.66
N PRO A 212 -0.11 24.52 -18.59
CA PRO A 212 0.09 25.48 -17.49
C PRO A 212 -0.44 25.04 -16.11
N GLY A 213 -1.11 23.88 -15.98
CA GLY A 213 -1.74 23.43 -14.72
C GLY A 213 -0.85 22.62 -13.75
N ARG A 214 0.44 22.40 -14.04
CA ARG A 214 1.34 21.58 -13.19
C ARG A 214 2.42 22.39 -12.43
N LEU A 215 2.13 23.65 -12.13
CA LEU A 215 3.03 24.62 -11.46
C LEU A 215 3.49 24.20 -10.05
N LEU A 216 2.74 23.35 -9.35
CA LEU A 216 3.16 22.84 -8.03
C LEU A 216 4.36 21.88 -8.11
N ALA A 217 4.57 21.21 -9.25
CA ALA A 217 5.71 20.31 -9.44
C ALA A 217 7.03 21.05 -9.70
N SER A 218 6.99 22.26 -10.25
CA SER A 218 8.18 23.09 -10.50
C SER A 218 8.77 23.72 -9.24
N LEU A 219 8.04 23.72 -8.12
CA LEU A 219 8.52 24.32 -6.87
C LEU A 219 9.59 23.48 -6.15
N PHE A 220 9.77 22.21 -6.53
CA PHE A 220 10.65 21.24 -5.85
C PHE A 220 11.94 20.89 -6.60
N MET A 221 12.24 21.52 -7.74
CA MET A 221 13.49 21.23 -8.48
C MET A 221 14.28 22.50 -8.79
N PRO A 222 15.37 22.78 -8.03
CA PRO A 222 16.39 23.67 -8.49
C PRO A 222 17.31 22.96 -9.49
N LEU A 223 17.53 23.63 -10.63
CA LEU A 223 18.78 23.72 -11.38
C LEU A 223 19.42 22.41 -11.87
N TYR A 224 19.22 22.08 -13.16
CA TYR A 224 20.31 21.70 -14.07
C TYR A 224 19.86 22.00 -15.51
N SER A 225 20.00 23.25 -15.92
CA SER A 225 20.07 23.64 -17.33
C SER A 225 21.45 24.22 -17.57
N THR A 226 22.40 23.34 -17.91
CA THR A 226 23.61 23.66 -18.67
C THR A 226 23.75 22.58 -19.72
#